data_AF-A0A7Z9TBZ3-F1
#
_entry.id   AF-A0A7Z9TBZ3-F1
#
_cell.length_a   1.000
_cell.length_b   1.000
_cell.length_c   1.000
_cell.angle_alpha   90.00
_cell.angle_beta   90.00
_cell.angle_gamma   90.00
#
_symmetry.space_group_name_H-M   'P 1'
#
loop_
_entity.id
_entity.type
_entity.pdbx_description
1 polymer ?
#
loop_
_entity_poly.entity_id
_entity_poly.type
_entity_poly.pdbx_seq_one_letter_code
_entity_poly.pdbx_strand_id
1 'polypeptide(L)' 'TVAVMGCVVNGPGESKAANIGISLPGTGEEPNCPIFIDGQHTTTLRGSYEELSEAFRQLIDNYIEKTYEKKSLVVR' A
#
# COMPACT_ATOMS: atom_id res chain seq x y z
N THR A 1 7.66 -6.63 2.72
CA THR A 1 6.50 -7.36 2.18
C THR A 1 5.39 -6.40 1.79
N VAL A 2 4.76 -6.60 0.62
CA VAL A 2 3.64 -5.76 0.13
C VAL A 2 2.36 -6.60 0.13
N ALA A 3 1.23 -6.03 0.56
CA ALA A 3 -0.08 -6.69 0.54
C ALA A 3 -1.10 -5.92 -0.31
N VAL A 4 -1.91 -6.62 -1.10
CA VAL A 4 -3.01 -6.04 -1.87
C VAL A 4 -4.24 -6.88 -1.59
N MET A 5 -5.21 -6.33 -0.87
CA MET A 5 -6.40 -7.06 -0.43
C MET A 5 -7.67 -6.52 -1.09
N GLY A 6 -8.46 -7.40 -1.69
CA GLY A 6 -9.69 -7.06 -2.42
C GLY A 6 -10.93 -6.85 -1.55
N CYS A 7 -10.81 -6.83 -0.22
CA CYS A 7 -11.95 -6.61 0.68
C CYS A 7 -11.51 -6.13 2.07
N VAL A 8 -12.23 -5.15 2.62
CA VAL A 8 -11.97 -4.53 3.93
C VAL A 8 -12.09 -5.51 5.11
N VAL A 9 -12.81 -6.63 4.94
CA VAL A 9 -13.14 -7.55 6.05
C VAL A 9 -11.92 -8.29 6.63
N ASN A 10 -10.89 -8.56 5.82
CA ASN A 10 -9.62 -9.18 6.26
C ASN A 10 -8.41 -8.24 6.11
N GLY A 11 -8.58 -7.11 5.42
CA GLY A 11 -7.51 -6.14 5.10
C GLY A 11 -6.70 -5.61 6.29
N PRO A 12 -7.30 -5.26 7.46
CA PRO A 12 -6.56 -4.61 8.54
C PRO A 12 -5.57 -5.53 9.27
N GLY A 13 -5.82 -6.84 9.32
CA GLY A 13 -4.95 -7.79 10.02
C GLY A 13 -3.72 -8.17 9.20
N GLU A 14 -3.93 -8.44 7.90
CA GLU A 14 -2.83 -8.82 6.99
C GLU A 14 -2.05 -7.61 6.48
N SER A 15 -2.69 -6.45 6.27
CA SER A 15 -1.98 -5.20 5.93
C SER A 15 -1.15 -4.66 7.10
N LYS A 16 -1.44 -5.07 8.35
CA LYS A 16 -0.58 -4.81 9.52
C LYS A 16 0.68 -5.65 9.58
N ALA A 17 0.64 -6.85 9.01
CA ALA A 17 1.82 -7.72 8.91
C ALA A 17 2.71 -7.35 7.71
N ALA A 18 2.18 -6.58 6.74
CA ALA A 18 2.93 -6.07 5.61
C ALA A 18 3.62 -4.74 5.94
N ASN A 19 4.70 -4.45 5.22
CA ASN A 19 5.36 -3.14 5.30
C ASN A 19 4.50 -2.05 4.67
N ILE A 20 3.77 -2.40 3.60
CA ILE A 20 2.80 -1.53 2.96
C ILE A 20 1.65 -2.36 2.42
N GLY A 21 0.42 -1.92 2.66
CA GLY A 21 -0.80 -2.62 2.23
C GLY A 21 -1.92 -1.67 1.85
N ILE A 22 -2.68 -2.03 0.80
CA ILE A 22 -3.89 -1.34 0.38
C ILE A 22 -5.10 -2.28 0.52
N SER A 23 -6.19 -1.76 1.08
CA SER A 23 -7.49 -2.44 1.08
C SER A 23 -8.37 -1.79 0.02
N LEU A 24 -8.80 -2.55 -0.97
CA LEU A 24 -9.70 -2.08 -2.02
C LEU A 24 -11.16 -2.18 -1.57
N PRO A 25 -12.04 -1.28 -2.04
CA PRO A 25 -13.46 -1.34 -1.76
C PRO A 25 -14.09 -2.54 -2.48
N GLY A 26 -15.03 -3.20 -1.82
CA GLY A 26 -15.88 -4.20 -2.45
C GLY A 26 -16.89 -3.58 -3.41
N THR A 27 -17.52 -4.43 -4.21
CA THR A 27 -18.54 -4.01 -5.17
C THR A 27 -19.75 -3.40 -4.46
N GLY A 28 -19.97 -2.09 -4.60
CA GLY A 28 -21.07 -1.36 -3.98
C GLY A 28 -20.73 -0.63 -2.68
N GLU A 29 -19.46 -0.65 -2.25
CA GLU A 29 -18.98 0.12 -1.09
C GLU A 29 -18.50 1.51 -1.52
N GLU A 30 -18.40 2.45 -0.56
CA GLU A 30 -17.79 3.75 -0.83
C GLU A 30 -16.36 3.56 -1.40
N PRO A 31 -15.92 4.40 -2.36
CA PRO A 31 -14.64 4.25 -3.06
C PRO A 31 -13.45 4.67 -2.18
N ASN A 32 -13.32 4.05 -1.01
CA ASN A 32 -12.37 4.40 0.04
C ASN A 32 -11.39 3.25 0.18
N CYS A 33 -10.14 3.50 -0.19
CA CYS A 33 -9.05 2.54 -0.11
C CYS A 33 -8.08 2.94 1.02
N PRO A 34 -8.24 2.43 2.25
CA PRO A 34 -7.28 2.72 3.30
C PRO A 34 -5.94 2.04 3.01
N ILE A 35 -4.86 2.78 3.26
CA ILE A 35 -3.48 2.35 3.13
C ILE A 35 -2.85 2.27 4.51
N PHE A 36 -2.17 1.14 4.74
CA PHE A 36 -1.42 0.87 5.95
C PHE A 36 0.06 0.76 5.60
N ILE A 37 0.91 1.43 6.38
CA ILE A 37 2.38 1.33 6.30
C ILE A 37 2.88 0.93 7.68
N ASP A 38 3.70 -0.11 7.76
CA ASP A 38 4.20 -0.70 9.01
C ASP A 38 3.09 -0.91 10.08
N GLY A 39 1.90 -1.30 9.59
CA GLY A 39 0.71 -1.53 10.39
C GLY A 39 0.02 -0.32 10.99
N GLN A 40 0.39 0.89 10.56
CA GLN A 40 -0.32 2.13 10.88
C GLN A 40 -1.09 2.64 9.67
N HIS A 41 -2.33 3.08 9.90
CA HIS A 41 -3.11 3.77 8.86
C HIS A 41 -2.41 5.07 8.51
N THR A 42 -1.98 5.21 7.26
CA THR A 42 -1.23 6.39 6.79
C THR A 42 -2.13 7.33 6.02
N THR A 43 -2.92 6.80 5.09
CA THR A 43 -3.79 7.61 4.24
C THR A 43 -4.95 6.76 3.72
N THR A 44 -5.96 7.42 3.15
CA THR A 44 -7.06 6.77 2.46
C THR A 44 -7.16 7.37 1.07
N LEU A 45 -6.93 6.55 0.04
CA LEU A 45 -7.10 6.96 -1.35
C LEU A 45 -8.55 6.82 -1.76
N ARG A 46 -8.99 7.69 -2.67
CA ARG A 46 -10.32 7.65 -3.29
C ARG A 46 -10.15 8.00 -4.76
N GLY A 47 -10.93 7.36 -5.63
CA GLY A 47 -10.88 7.63 -7.06
C GLY A 47 -11.06 6.39 -7.91
N SER A 48 -10.74 6.54 -9.20
CA SER A 48 -10.80 5.47 -10.18
C SER A 48 -9.69 4.43 -9.94
N TYR A 49 -9.86 3.20 -10.45
CA TYR A 49 -8.84 2.15 -10.33
C TYR A 49 -7.46 2.58 -10.86
N GLU A 50 -7.43 3.40 -11.91
CA GLU A 50 -6.19 3.96 -12.47
C GLU A 50 -5.50 4.93 -11.50
N GLU A 51 -6.25 5.86 -10.91
CA GLU A 51 -5.74 6.82 -9.92
C GLU A 51 -5.23 6.12 -8.66
N LEU A 52 -5.96 5.10 -8.19
CA LEU A 52 -5.58 4.27 -7.04
C LEU A 52 -4.28 3.50 -7.31
N SER A 53 -4.14 2.91 -8.50
CA SER A 53 -2.95 2.18 -8.91
C SER A 53 -1.72 3.09 -8.99
N GLU A 54 -1.87 4.26 -9.59
CA GLU A 54 -0.78 5.22 -9.71
C GLU A 54 -0.34 5.77 -8.35
N ALA A 55 -1.30 6.21 -7.53
CA ALA A 55 -1.01 6.72 -6.20
C ALA A 55 -0.42 5.65 -5.27
N PHE A 56 -0.88 4.40 -5.37
CA PHE A 56 -0.31 3.30 -4.59
C PHE A 56 1.13 2.97 -5.02
N ARG A 57 1.42 2.97 -6.33
CA ARG A 57 2.80 2.81 -6.83
C ARG A 57 3.72 3.91 -6.31
N GLN A 58 3.29 5.17 -6.35
CA GLN A 58 4.08 6.28 -5.80
C GLN A 58 4.35 6.10 -4.30
N LEU A 59 3.39 5.61 -3.52
CA LEU A 59 3.60 5.33 -2.10
C LEU A 59 4.61 4.21 -1.87
N ILE A 60 4.58 3.15 -2.69
CA ILE A 60 5.57 2.07 -2.65
C ILE A 60 6.96 2.61 -3.00
N ASP A 61 7.10 3.39 -4.08
CA ASP A 61 8.38 3.96 -4.50
C ASP A 61 8.97 4.84 -3.39
N ASN A 62 8.17 5.74 -2.83
CA ASN A 62 8.57 6.57 -1.69
C ASN A 62 8.95 5.75 -0.45
N TYR A 63 8.22 4.66 -0.18
CA TYR A 63 8.54 3.76 0.93
C TYR A 63 9.87 3.05 0.71
N ILE A 64 10.13 2.57 -0.51
CA ILE A 64 11.39 1.91 -0.86
C ILE A 64 12.55 2.89 -0.74
N GLU A 65 12.42 4.10 -1.29
CA GLU A 65 13.48 5.13 -1.21
C GLU A 65 13.81 5.54 0.23
N LYS A 66 12.81 5.58 1.10
CA LYS A 66 13.01 5.92 2.52
C LYS A 66 13.56 4.76 3.36
N THR A 67 13.17 3.52 3.04
CA THR A 67 13.44 2.36 3.91
C THR A 67 14.64 1.55 3.46
N TYR A 68 14.89 1.49 2.15
CA TYR A 68 15.98 0.73 1.57
C TYR A 68 16.97 1.68 0.92
N GLU A 69 18.10 1.90 1.58
CA GLU A 69 19.26 2.50 0.94
C GLU A 69 19.62 1.66 -0.29
N LYS A 70 19.80 2.30 -1.45
CA LYS A 70 20.33 1.60 -2.63
C LYS A 70 21.61 0.91 -2.21
N LYS A 71 21.57 -0.42 -2.15
CA LYS A 71 22.76 -1.22 -1.89
C LYS A 71 23.72 -0.93 -3.04
N SER A 72 24.66 -0.02 -2.81
CA SER A 72 25.79 0.21 -3.68
C SER A 72 26.54 -1.11 -3.74
N LEU A 73 26.27 -1.89 -4.79
CA LEU A 73 27.05 -3.06 -5.09
C LEU A 73 28.46 -2.55 -5.40
N VAL A 74 29.32 -2.57 -4.39
CA VAL A 74 30.77 -2.45 -4.59
C VAL A 74 31.16 -3.70 -5.35
N VAL A 75 31.19 -3.59 -6.67
CA VAL A 75 31.85 -4.56 -7.54
C VAL A 75 33.32 -4.51 -7.15
N ARG A 76 33.76 -5.55 -6.44
CA ARG A 76 35.18 -5.85 -6.24
C ARG A 76 35.72 -6.57 -7.46
#